data_AF-A0AAW9Q6P3-F1
#
_entry.id   AF-A0AAW9Q6P3-F1
#
_cell.length_a   1.000
_cell.length_b   1.000
_cell.length_c   1.000
_cell.angle_alpha   90.00
_cell.angle_beta   90.00
_cell.angle_gamma   90.00
#
_symmetry.space_group_name_H-M   'P 1'
#
loop_
_entity.id
_entity.type
_entity.pdbx_description
1 polymer ?
#
loop_
_entity_poly.entity_id
_entity_poly.type
_entity_poly.pdbx_seq_one_letter_code
_entity_poly.pdbx_strand_id
1 'polypeptide(L)'
;MNRPEKNWKFSVNDAKERRFWDDYMSVYEDMFNHTSTKYAPWYVIPANRKWFTRLVVAGIIYTQLKELNLKYPTLSKEQHQGLLNAKEILESHK
;
A
#
# COMPACT_ATOMS: atom_id res chain seq x y z
N MET A 1 0.76 -11.07 25.93
CA MET A 1 1.08 -11.55 27.29
C MET A 1 1.91 -12.83 27.26
N ASN A 2 1.44 -13.91 26.63
CA ASN A 2 2.18 -15.20 26.56
C ASN A 2 3.37 -15.23 25.59
N ARG A 3 3.78 -14.07 25.04
CA ARG A 3 4.90 -13.89 24.12
C ARG A 3 5.73 -12.69 24.60
N PRO A 4 6.74 -12.90 25.45
CA PRO A 4 7.49 -11.83 26.11
C PRO A 4 8.02 -10.76 25.16
N GLU A 5 8.48 -11.18 23.97
CA GLU A 5 9.06 -10.32 22.94
C GLU A 5 8.07 -9.31 22.32
N LYS A 6 6.77 -9.50 22.55
CA LYS A 6 5.71 -8.59 22.05
C LYS A 6 5.02 -7.80 23.13
N ASN A 7 5.29 -8.07 24.40
CA ASN A 7 4.54 -7.47 25.51
C ASN A 7 4.72 -5.94 25.58
N TRP A 8 5.89 -5.42 25.18
CA TRP A 8 6.14 -3.97 25.14
C TRP A 8 5.21 -3.19 24.20
N LYS A 9 4.62 -3.87 23.19
CA LYS A 9 3.67 -3.25 22.24
C LYS A 9 2.22 -3.29 22.74
N PHE A 10 1.93 -4.07 23.77
CA PHE A 10 0.56 -4.30 24.21
C PHE A 10 0.13 -3.20 25.18
N SER A 11 -0.97 -2.53 24.87
CA SER A 11 -1.59 -1.56 25.78
C SER A 11 -2.78 -2.18 26.49
N VAL A 12 -2.89 -1.96 27.81
CA VAL A 12 -4.08 -2.37 28.56
C VAL A 12 -5.32 -1.61 28.08
N ASN A 13 -5.15 -0.41 27.52
CA ASN A 13 -6.27 0.35 26.99
C ASN A 13 -6.92 -0.38 25.79
N ASP A 14 -6.15 -1.09 24.95
CA ASP A 14 -6.71 -1.87 23.83
C ASP A 14 -7.77 -2.89 24.29
N ALA A 15 -7.59 -3.46 25.49
CA ALA A 15 -8.55 -4.38 26.08
C ALA A 15 -9.81 -3.65 26.61
N LYS A 16 -9.66 -2.42 27.11
CA LYS A 16 -10.79 -1.59 27.55
C LYS A 16 -11.61 -1.13 26.35
N GLU A 17 -10.95 -0.72 25.27
CA GLU A 17 -11.63 -0.26 24.04
C GLU A 17 -12.47 -1.35 23.40
N ARG A 18 -12.11 -2.63 23.60
CA ARG A 18 -12.90 -3.76 23.08
C ARG A 18 -14.35 -3.79 23.58
N ARG A 19 -14.68 -3.15 24.71
CA ARG A 19 -16.07 -3.04 25.19
C ARG A 19 -16.95 -2.16 24.31
N PHE A 20 -16.35 -1.26 23.52
CA PHE A 20 -17.04 -0.35 22.59
C PHE A 20 -17.10 -0.91 21.18
N TRP A 21 -16.98 -2.23 21.01
CA TRP A 21 -16.93 -2.87 19.70
C TRP A 21 -18.12 -2.48 18.82
N ASP A 22 -19.33 -2.53 19.38
CA ASP A 22 -20.55 -2.23 18.64
C ASP A 22 -20.62 -0.74 18.25
N ASP A 23 -20.18 0.16 19.14
CA ASP A 23 -20.08 1.59 18.84
C ASP A 23 -19.10 1.84 17.68
N TYR A 24 -17.92 1.22 17.71
CA TYR A 24 -16.94 1.29 16.62
C TYR A 24 -17.52 0.78 15.30
N MET A 25 -18.25 -0.35 15.31
CA MET A 25 -18.87 -0.87 14.09
C MET A 25 -19.89 0.12 13.52
N SER A 26 -20.72 0.72 14.38
CA SER A 26 -21.69 1.74 13.96
C SER A 26 -21.02 2.94 13.30
N VAL A 27 -19.96 3.51 13.90
CA VAL A 27 -19.27 4.66 13.27
C VAL A 27 -18.49 4.28 12.01
N TYR A 28 -17.97 3.05 11.90
CA TYR A 28 -17.37 2.58 10.65
C TYR A 28 -18.40 2.46 9.52
N GLU A 29 -19.58 1.89 9.80
CA GLU A 29 -20.67 1.78 8.83
C GLU A 29 -21.13 3.17 8.35
N ASP A 30 -21.35 4.10 9.29
CA ASP A 30 -21.72 5.48 8.96
C ASP A 30 -20.65 6.16 8.11
N MET A 31 -19.37 6.02 8.46
CA MET A 31 -18.26 6.56 7.67
C MET A 31 -18.27 6.02 6.25
N PHE A 32 -18.42 4.70 6.05
CA PHE A 32 -18.41 4.11 4.72
C PHE A 32 -19.61 4.57 3.87
N ASN A 33 -20.80 4.64 4.47
CA ASN A 33 -22.02 5.07 3.79
C ASN A 33 -21.94 6.50 3.28
N HIS A 34 -21.23 7.39 4.00
CA HIS A 34 -21.18 8.81 3.67
C HIS A 34 -19.91 9.26 2.93
N THR A 35 -18.82 8.47 3.00
CA THR A 35 -17.50 8.91 2.48
C THR A 35 -16.93 8.02 1.38
N SER A 36 -17.51 6.85 1.12
CA SER A 36 -17.10 6.00 0.00
C SER A 36 -17.69 6.52 -1.30
N THR A 37 -16.87 7.10 -2.17
CA THR A 37 -17.31 7.70 -3.43
C THR A 37 -16.67 7.00 -4.63
N LYS A 38 -17.19 7.24 -5.84
CA LYS A 38 -16.63 6.65 -7.06
C LYS A 38 -15.16 7.04 -7.31
N TYR A 39 -14.77 8.27 -6.97
CA TYR A 39 -13.40 8.76 -7.18
C TYR A 39 -12.48 8.44 -5.99
N ALA A 40 -13.04 8.22 -4.79
CA ALA A 40 -12.31 7.85 -3.58
C ALA A 40 -13.06 6.73 -2.84
N PRO A 41 -12.97 5.47 -3.33
CA PRO A 41 -13.70 4.35 -2.76
C PRO A 41 -13.01 3.79 -1.51
N TRP A 42 -13.81 3.43 -0.50
CA TRP A 42 -13.38 2.57 0.61
C TRP A 42 -13.56 1.09 0.25
N TYR A 43 -12.63 0.24 0.71
CA TYR A 43 -12.67 -1.21 0.54
C TYR A 43 -12.66 -1.90 1.90
N VAL A 44 -13.68 -2.72 2.18
CA VAL A 44 -13.73 -3.56 3.39
C VAL A 44 -13.05 -4.90 3.12
N ILE A 45 -11.94 -5.18 3.80
CA ILE A 45 -11.09 -6.35 3.53
C ILE A 45 -11.06 -7.29 4.74
N PRO A 46 -11.34 -8.60 4.57
CA PRO A 46 -11.19 -9.58 5.63
C PRO A 46 -9.76 -9.63 6.19
N ALA A 47 -9.62 -9.37 7.50
CA ALA A 47 -8.32 -9.20 8.17
C ALA A 47 -7.85 -10.41 9.01
N ASN A 48 -8.67 -11.47 9.13
CA ASN A 48 -8.37 -12.62 10.00
C ASN A 48 -7.13 -13.42 9.53
N ARG A 49 -6.87 -13.45 8.22
CA ARG A 49 -5.71 -14.14 7.63
C ARG A 49 -4.77 -13.11 6.99
N LYS A 50 -3.65 -12.83 7.66
CA LYS A 50 -2.68 -11.80 7.24
C LYS A 50 -2.21 -11.91 5.79
N TRP A 51 -1.94 -13.12 5.30
CA TRP A 51 -1.49 -13.32 3.92
C TRP A 51 -2.58 -12.94 2.91
N PHE A 52 -3.85 -13.24 3.23
CA PHE A 52 -4.98 -12.96 2.35
C PHE A 52 -5.25 -11.46 2.29
N THR A 53 -5.23 -10.79 3.45
CA THR A 53 -5.36 -9.33 3.53
C THR A 53 -4.30 -8.63 2.68
N ARG A 54 -3.03 -9.08 2.76
CA ARG A 54 -1.94 -8.53 1.96
C ARG A 54 -2.15 -8.73 0.46
N LEU A 55 -2.62 -9.91 0.07
CA LEU A 55 -2.92 -10.22 -1.34
C LEU A 55 -4.00 -9.30 -1.90
N VAL A 56 -5.11 -9.14 -1.17
CA VAL A 56 -6.24 -8.30 -1.62
C VAL A 56 -5.83 -6.83 -1.72
N VAL A 57 -5.14 -6.30 -0.69
CA VAL A 57 -4.65 -4.91 -0.72
C VAL A 57 -3.71 -4.67 -1.91
N ALA A 58 -2.74 -5.56 -2.13
CA ALA A 58 -1.81 -5.45 -3.25
C ALA A 58 -2.54 -5.50 -4.61
N GLY A 59 -3.54 -6.39 -4.74
CA GLY A 59 -4.35 -6.52 -5.95
C GLY A 59 -5.17 -5.26 -6.27
N ILE A 60 -5.78 -4.64 -5.25
CA ILE A 60 -6.53 -3.39 -5.41
C ILE A 60 -5.59 -2.27 -5.89
N ILE A 61 -4.46 -2.06 -5.20
CA ILE A 61 -3.49 -1.02 -5.57
C ILE A 61 -2.96 -1.25 -7.00
N TYR A 62 -2.59 -2.49 -7.34
CA TYR A 62 -2.13 -2.82 -8.68
C TYR A 62 -3.18 -2.50 -9.75
N THR A 63 -4.45 -2.87 -9.51
CA THR A 63 -5.54 -2.63 -10.46
C THR A 63 -5.74 -1.13 -10.70
N GLN A 64 -5.78 -0.33 -9.62
CA GLN A 64 -5.93 1.12 -9.71
C GLN A 64 -4.74 1.78 -10.43
N LEU A 65 -3.51 1.39 -10.12
CA LEU A 65 -2.32 1.93 -10.80
C LEU A 65 -2.22 1.49 -12.27
N LYS A 66 -2.73 0.32 -12.61
CA LYS A 66 -2.76 -0.18 -13.98
C LYS A 66 -3.64 0.67 -14.88
N GLU A 67 -4.75 1.20 -14.36
CA GLU A 67 -5.66 2.10 -15.11
C GLU A 67 -4.98 3.41 -15.53
N LEU A 68 -3.95 3.85 -14.81
CA LEU A 68 -3.16 5.04 -15.17
C LEU A 68 -2.28 4.84 -16.40
N ASN A 69 -2.13 3.60 -16.90
CA ASN A 69 -1.33 3.26 -18.08
C ASN A 69 0.11 3.79 -18.03
N LEU A 70 0.74 3.75 -16.85
CA LEU A 70 2.10 4.22 -16.65
C LEU A 70 3.10 3.48 -17.55
N LYS A 71 4.01 4.23 -18.17
CA LYS A 71 5.10 3.72 -19.00
C LYS A 71 6.42 4.29 -18.51
N TYR A 72 7.49 3.51 -18.64
CA TYR A 72 8.82 4.08 -18.52
C TYR A 72 9.04 5.11 -19.62
N PRO A 73 9.79 6.19 -19.35
CA PRO A 73 10.15 7.15 -20.38
C PRO A 73 10.96 6.45 -21.48
N THR A 74 10.65 6.75 -22.73
CA THR A 74 11.41 6.25 -23.88
C THR A 74 12.60 7.17 -24.14
N LEU A 75 13.77 6.59 -24.37
CA LEU A 75 14.96 7.35 -24.74
C LEU A 75 14.85 7.84 -26.19
N SER A 76 15.16 9.12 -26.42
CA SER A 76 15.38 9.61 -27.78
C SER A 76 16.66 9.01 -28.36
N LYS A 77 16.80 9.03 -29.70
CA LYS A 77 18.03 8.59 -30.38
C LYS A 77 19.26 9.35 -29.87
N GLU A 78 19.11 10.65 -29.60
CA GLU A 78 20.16 11.51 -29.07
C GLU A 78 20.57 11.11 -27.65
N GLN A 79 19.59 10.84 -26.77
CA GLN A 79 19.87 10.36 -25.41
C GLN A 79 20.55 8.99 -25.42
N HIS A 80 20.13 8.10 -26.32
CA HIS A 80 20.77 6.80 -26.49
C HIS A 80 22.22 6.93 -26.93
N GLN A 81 22.49 7.80 -27.91
CA GLN A 81 23.86 8.07 -28.35
C GLN A 81 24.71 8.73 -27.24
N GLY A 82 24.13 9.64 -26.46
CA GLY A 82 24.79 10.25 -25.31
C GLY A 82 25.22 9.21 -24.27
N LEU A 83 24.37 8.20 -24.01
CA LEU A 83 24.70 7.10 -23.10
C LEU A 83 25.83 6.20 -23.64
N LEU A 84 25.84 5.92 -24.94
CA LEU A 84 26.92 5.15 -25.58
C LEU A 84 28.25 5.88 -25.47
N ASN A 85 28.27 7.18 -25.79
CA ASN A 85 29.47 8.01 -25.68
C ASN A 85 29.97 8.09 -24.23
N ALA A 86 29.06 8.26 -23.26
CA ALA A 86 29.42 8.29 -21.84
C ALA A 86 30.02 6.95 -21.38
N LYS A 87 29.50 5.83 -21.88
CA LYS A 87 30.04 4.49 -21.59
C LYS A 87 31.47 4.35 -22.10
N GLU A 88 31.75 4.75 -23.34
CA GLU A 88 33.10 4.69 -23.93
C GLU A 88 34.12 5.51 -23.14
N ILE A 89 33.75 6.73 -22.72
CA ILE A 89 34.62 7.58 -21.89
C ILE A 89 34.98 6.87 -20.58
N LEU A 90 33.98 6.30 -19.88
CA LEU A 90 34.21 5.64 -18.59
C LEU A 90 35.05 4.37 -18.72
N GLU A 91 34.92 3.62 -19.82
CA GLU A 91 35.71 2.41 -20.08
C GLU A 91 37.15 2.73 -20.51
N SER A 92 37.38 3.87 -21.18
CA SER A 92 38.74 4.32 -21.53
C SER A 92 39.59 4.83 -20.35
N HIS A 93 38.95 5.15 -19.22
CA HIS A 93 39.60 5.61 -17.98
C HIS A 93 39.85 4.47 -16.98
N LYS A 94 39.78 3.22 -17.43
CA LYS A 94 39.99 2.01 -16.63
C LYS A 94 41.26 1.28 -17.08
#